data_AF-A0A1G2Y3T5-F1
#
_entry.id   AF-A0A1G2Y3T5-F1
#
_cell.length_a   1.000
_cell.length_b   1.000
_cell.length_c   1.000
_cell.angle_alpha   90.00
_cell.angle_beta   90.00
_cell.angle_gamma   90.00
#
_symmetry.space_group_name_H-M   'P 1'
#
loop_
_entity.id
_entity.type
_entity.pdbx_description
1 polymer ?
#
loop_
_entity_poly.entity_id
_entity_poly.type
_entity_poly.pdbx_seq_one_letter_code
_entity_poly.pdbx_strand_id
1 'polypeptide(L)'
;MRPKKRKEVGTENQANIKMIAEISELPSASERSAALRWYEQQSEVTRLKIHEEQSKILRSKSTGGPVTPELSYGSLLCSIKIARRNEESLSMKRAVSIAEANEIASQRADGFKKEKRLRGAEKATKIRVQYFGLICVLKEEKGFSWSEVASYLYRYHGFDVTKPYLQQQYNKLKKEAADAELPK
;
A
#
# COMPACT_ATOMS: atom_id res chain seq x y z
N MET A 1 68.08 -5.75 -40.29
CA MET A 1 66.81 -5.92 -39.55
C MET A 1 66.57 -4.70 -38.67
N ARG A 2 65.50 -3.92 -38.92
CA ARG A 2 65.12 -2.80 -38.03
C ARG A 2 64.27 -3.35 -36.86
N PRO A 3 64.51 -2.97 -35.60
CA PRO A 3 63.69 -3.42 -34.49
C PRO A 3 62.29 -2.80 -34.60
N LYS A 4 61.25 -3.63 -34.56
CA LYS A 4 59.86 -3.19 -34.46
C LYS A 4 59.69 -2.42 -33.14
N LYS A 5 59.33 -1.14 -33.22
CA LYS A 5 58.92 -0.33 -32.06
C LYS A 5 57.83 -1.09 -31.29
N ARG A 6 58.09 -1.42 -30.02
CA ARG A 6 57.03 -1.81 -29.07
C ARG A 6 56.06 -0.64 -29.00
N LYS A 7 54.82 -0.82 -29.49
CA LYS A 7 53.75 0.14 -29.26
C LYS A 7 53.45 0.20 -27.76
N GLU A 8 53.11 1.40 -27.32
CA GLU A 8 52.86 1.81 -25.94
C GLU A 8 51.67 1.08 -25.34
N VAL A 9 51.93 0.03 -24.55
CA VAL A 9 50.90 -0.82 -23.90
C VAL A 9 50.05 -0.05 -22.86
N GLY A 10 50.46 1.18 -22.49
CA GLY A 10 49.79 1.99 -21.46
C GLY A 10 48.65 2.91 -21.97
N THR A 11 48.69 3.34 -23.22
CA THR A 11 47.73 4.33 -23.78
C THR A 11 46.46 3.67 -24.32
N GLU A 12 46.59 2.49 -24.93
CA GLU A 12 45.45 1.69 -25.44
C GLU A 12 44.49 1.29 -24.31
N ASN A 13 45.01 0.95 -23.13
CA ASN A 13 44.20 0.53 -22.00
C ASN A 13 43.37 1.69 -21.40
N GLN A 14 43.93 2.92 -21.39
CA GLN A 14 43.19 4.11 -20.97
C GLN A 14 42.11 4.52 -21.96
N ALA A 15 42.36 4.38 -23.27
CA ALA A 15 41.36 4.64 -24.31
C ALA A 15 40.17 3.68 -24.19
N ASN A 16 40.44 2.39 -23.98
CA ASN A 16 39.39 1.37 -23.82
C ASN A 16 38.56 1.60 -22.55
N ILE A 17 39.19 1.96 -21.44
CA ILE A 17 38.48 2.29 -20.19
C ILE A 17 37.58 3.52 -20.37
N LYS A 18 38.04 4.55 -21.10
CA LYS A 18 37.23 5.72 -21.42
C LYS A 18 36.02 5.36 -22.27
N MET A 19 36.21 4.53 -23.30
CA MET A 19 35.12 4.05 -24.15
C MET A 19 34.07 3.25 -23.37
N ILE A 20 34.51 2.35 -22.46
CA ILE A 20 33.60 1.60 -21.59
C ILE A 20 32.81 2.55 -20.67
N ALA A 21 33.49 3.54 -20.08
CA ALA A 21 32.85 4.54 -19.23
C ALA A 21 31.79 5.36 -19.99
N GLU A 22 32.07 5.73 -21.24
CA GLU A 22 31.15 6.47 -22.10
C GLU A 22 29.92 5.63 -22.50
N ILE A 23 30.13 4.35 -22.87
CA ILE A 23 29.04 3.46 -23.28
C ILE A 23 28.13 3.11 -22.10
N SER A 24 28.72 2.86 -20.93
CA SER A 24 28.00 2.46 -19.72
C SER A 24 27.43 3.64 -18.92
N GLU A 25 27.92 4.85 -19.18
CA GLU A 25 27.71 6.04 -18.35
C GLU A 25 28.10 5.80 -16.88
N LEU A 26 29.12 4.96 -16.65
CA LEU A 26 29.69 4.65 -15.33
C LEU A 26 31.18 5.02 -15.33
N PRO A 27 31.52 6.27 -14.94
CA PRO A 27 32.86 6.80 -15.09
C PRO A 27 33.87 6.12 -14.18
N SER A 28 33.51 5.77 -12.96
CA SER A 28 34.45 5.19 -12.00
C SER A 28 34.54 3.66 -12.09
N ALA A 29 35.73 3.12 -11.80
CA ALA A 29 35.90 1.67 -11.67
C ALA A 29 35.07 1.08 -10.53
N SER A 30 34.89 1.84 -9.44
CA SER A 30 34.08 1.45 -8.29
C SER A 30 32.61 1.23 -8.66
N GLU A 31 32.01 2.15 -9.42
CA GLU A 31 30.63 2.02 -9.91
C GLU A 31 30.46 0.82 -10.83
N ARG A 32 31.41 0.58 -11.72
CA ARG A 32 31.39 -0.61 -12.60
C ARG A 32 31.46 -1.91 -11.79
N SER A 33 32.34 -1.98 -10.78
CA SER A 33 32.41 -3.13 -9.88
C SER A 33 31.17 -3.28 -9.00
N ALA A 34 30.53 -2.17 -8.59
CA ALA A 34 29.27 -2.22 -7.86
C ALA A 34 28.11 -2.75 -8.74
N ALA A 35 28.06 -2.36 -10.02
CA ALA A 35 27.09 -2.87 -10.97
C ALA A 35 27.22 -4.39 -11.14
N LEU A 36 28.44 -4.90 -11.33
CA LEU A 36 28.69 -6.34 -11.44
C LEU A 36 28.31 -7.11 -10.17
N ARG A 37 28.68 -6.61 -9.00
CA ARG A 37 28.28 -7.24 -7.72
C ARG A 37 26.77 -7.31 -7.56
N TRP A 38 26.05 -6.25 -7.96
CA TRP A 38 24.59 -6.28 -7.95
C TRP A 38 24.03 -7.32 -8.93
N TYR A 39 24.61 -7.42 -10.13
CA TYR A 39 24.23 -8.41 -11.15
C TYR A 39 24.43 -9.86 -10.65
N GLU A 40 25.54 -10.13 -9.97
CA GLU A 40 25.84 -11.44 -9.35
C GLU A 40 24.86 -11.83 -8.25
N GLN A 41 24.14 -10.87 -7.65
CA GLN A 41 23.12 -11.15 -6.64
C GLN A 41 21.74 -11.43 -7.26
N GLN A 42 21.56 -11.16 -8.55
CA GLN A 42 20.28 -11.34 -9.22
C GLN A 42 20.00 -12.80 -9.57
N SER A 43 18.70 -13.14 -9.64
CA SER A 43 18.24 -14.44 -10.16
C SER A 43 18.60 -14.63 -11.64
N GLU A 44 18.69 -15.88 -12.09
CA GLU A 44 19.01 -16.22 -13.48
C GLU A 44 18.01 -15.60 -14.48
N VAL A 45 16.72 -15.59 -14.13
CA VAL A 45 15.67 -14.95 -14.94
C VAL A 45 15.92 -13.45 -15.11
N THR A 46 16.34 -12.77 -14.06
CA THR A 46 16.68 -11.34 -14.13
C THR A 46 17.93 -11.11 -14.96
N ARG A 47 18.96 -11.96 -14.82
CA ARG A 47 20.18 -11.89 -15.61
C ARG A 47 19.92 -12.09 -17.11
N LEU A 48 19.04 -13.02 -17.48
CA LEU A 48 18.61 -13.20 -18.88
C LEU A 48 17.98 -11.94 -19.46
N LYS A 49 17.08 -11.28 -18.72
CA LYS A 49 16.47 -10.01 -19.14
C LYS A 49 17.51 -8.89 -19.31
N ILE A 50 18.51 -8.85 -18.45
CA ILE A 50 19.63 -7.90 -18.57
C ILE A 50 20.40 -8.16 -19.89
N HIS A 51 20.67 -9.43 -20.22
CA HIS A 51 21.30 -9.80 -21.49
C HIS A 51 20.42 -9.55 -22.73
N GLU A 52 19.10 -9.68 -22.62
CA GLU A 52 18.17 -9.27 -23.68
C GLU A 52 18.26 -7.76 -23.94
N GLU A 53 18.32 -6.97 -22.88
CA GLU A 53 18.47 -5.51 -22.97
C GLU A 53 19.85 -5.12 -23.52
N GLN A 54 20.91 -5.79 -23.07
CA GLN A 54 22.25 -5.68 -23.66
C GLN A 54 22.19 -5.93 -25.18
N SER A 55 21.50 -6.98 -25.61
CA SER A 55 21.36 -7.32 -27.03
C SER A 55 20.64 -6.23 -27.83
N LYS A 56 19.66 -5.54 -27.25
CA LYS A 56 19.00 -4.38 -27.88
C LYS A 56 19.98 -3.22 -28.04
N ILE A 57 20.76 -2.91 -27.00
CA ILE A 57 21.77 -1.84 -27.02
C ILE A 57 22.85 -2.15 -28.06
N LEU A 58 23.31 -3.39 -28.15
CA LEU A 58 24.29 -3.80 -29.16
C LEU A 58 23.76 -3.64 -30.57
N ARG A 59 22.50 -4.01 -30.83
CA ARG A 59 21.87 -3.82 -32.14
C ARG A 59 21.70 -2.35 -32.50
N SER A 60 21.41 -1.47 -31.53
CA SER A 60 21.24 -0.04 -31.81
C SER A 60 22.57 0.69 -31.99
N LYS A 61 23.62 0.29 -31.26
CA LYS A 61 24.94 0.95 -31.30
C LYS A 61 25.91 0.34 -32.31
N SER A 62 25.68 -0.89 -32.79
CA SER A 62 26.48 -1.46 -33.89
C SER A 62 26.04 -0.85 -35.22
N THR A 63 26.87 0.03 -35.77
CA THR A 63 26.73 0.61 -37.11
C THR A 63 27.22 -0.36 -38.20
N GLY A 64 26.79 -1.62 -38.14
CA GLY A 64 27.12 -2.66 -39.14
C GLY A 64 28.53 -3.27 -39.04
N GLY A 65 29.30 -2.91 -38.01
CA GLY A 65 30.60 -3.48 -37.69
C GLY A 65 30.54 -4.62 -36.66
N PRO A 66 31.62 -5.41 -36.53
CA PRO A 66 31.71 -6.44 -35.50
C PRO A 66 31.61 -5.84 -34.10
N VAL A 67 30.96 -6.56 -33.18
CA VAL A 67 30.86 -6.13 -31.79
C VAL A 67 32.23 -6.22 -31.13
N THR A 68 32.78 -5.08 -30.71
CA THR A 68 34.05 -5.04 -29.96
C THR A 68 33.84 -5.44 -28.50
N PRO A 69 34.88 -5.94 -27.82
CA PRO A 69 34.80 -6.28 -26.39
C PRO A 69 34.35 -5.10 -25.52
N GLU A 70 34.84 -3.88 -25.81
CA GLU A 70 34.49 -2.66 -25.09
C GLU A 70 33.01 -2.31 -25.25
N LEU A 71 32.48 -2.47 -26.47
CA LEU A 71 31.08 -2.27 -26.76
C LEU A 71 30.20 -3.31 -26.06
N SER A 72 30.59 -4.58 -26.11
CA SER A 72 29.90 -5.67 -25.42
C SER A 72 29.83 -5.43 -23.90
N TYR A 73 30.99 -5.19 -23.29
CA TYR A 73 31.13 -5.02 -21.85
C TYR A 73 30.48 -3.72 -21.35
N GLY A 74 30.68 -2.60 -22.05
CA GLY A 74 30.01 -1.34 -21.73
C GLY A 74 28.48 -1.44 -21.84
N SER A 75 27.97 -2.17 -22.84
CA SER A 75 26.53 -2.40 -23.01
C SER A 75 25.95 -3.28 -21.89
N LEU A 76 26.71 -4.27 -21.41
CA LEU A 76 26.33 -5.07 -20.24
C LEU A 76 26.17 -4.18 -19.01
N LEU A 77 27.17 -3.35 -18.72
CA LEU A 77 27.13 -2.43 -17.59
C LEU A 77 25.97 -1.43 -17.69
N CYS A 78 25.69 -0.92 -18.90
CA CYS A 78 24.55 -0.05 -19.17
C CYS A 78 23.22 -0.77 -18.87
N SER A 79 23.06 -2.00 -19.37
CA SER A 79 21.84 -2.81 -19.15
C SER A 79 21.60 -3.13 -17.67
N ILE A 80 22.68 -3.40 -16.91
CA ILE A 80 22.62 -3.59 -15.47
C ILE A 80 22.11 -2.31 -14.78
N LYS A 81 22.64 -1.14 -15.16
CA LYS A 81 22.20 0.16 -14.60
C LYS A 81 20.71 0.39 -14.84
N ILE A 82 20.24 0.13 -16.06
CA ILE A 82 18.83 0.28 -16.44
C ILE A 82 17.95 -0.66 -15.60
N ALA A 83 18.33 -1.93 -15.47
CA ALA A 83 17.57 -2.91 -14.70
C ALA A 83 17.44 -2.50 -13.22
N ARG A 84 18.52 -2.05 -12.60
CA ARG A 84 18.52 -1.57 -11.21
C ARG A 84 17.61 -0.37 -11.01
N ARG A 85 17.66 0.62 -11.90
CA ARG A 85 16.78 1.80 -11.85
C ARG A 85 15.29 1.41 -11.97
N ASN A 86 14.98 0.44 -12.82
CA ASN A 86 13.62 -0.06 -12.99
C ASN A 86 13.11 -0.76 -11.72
N GLU A 87 13.95 -1.54 -11.05
CA GLU A 87 13.60 -2.18 -9.77
C GLU A 87 13.34 -1.14 -8.68
N GLU A 88 14.21 -0.14 -8.54
CA GLU A 88 14.02 0.97 -7.59
C GLU A 88 12.71 1.72 -7.86
N SER A 89 12.41 1.99 -9.14
CA SER A 89 11.17 2.65 -9.56
C SER A 89 9.92 1.82 -9.26
N LEU A 90 9.98 0.50 -9.45
CA LEU A 90 8.88 -0.41 -9.12
C LEU A 90 8.67 -0.52 -7.61
N SER A 91 9.76 -0.55 -6.83
CA SER A 91 9.71 -0.55 -5.37
C SER A 91 9.02 0.72 -4.84
N MET A 92 9.39 1.89 -5.35
CA MET A 92 8.74 3.16 -4.99
C MET A 92 7.26 3.17 -5.35
N LYS A 93 6.88 2.70 -6.55
CA LYS A 93 5.47 2.60 -6.96
C LYS A 93 4.65 1.66 -6.07
N ARG A 94 5.23 0.52 -5.64
CA ARG A 94 4.58 -0.40 -4.70
C ARG A 94 4.35 0.24 -3.33
N ALA A 95 5.32 0.98 -2.82
CA ALA A 95 5.17 1.71 -1.56
C ALA A 95 4.06 2.77 -1.63
N VAL A 96 3.97 3.50 -2.75
CA VAL A 96 2.90 4.48 -3.00
C VAL A 96 1.52 3.80 -3.07
N SER A 97 1.40 2.65 -3.75
CA SER A 97 0.13 1.92 -3.86
C SER A 97 -0.42 1.44 -2.52
N ILE A 98 0.44 1.05 -1.57
CA ILE A 98 0.00 0.68 -0.21
C ILE A 98 -0.53 1.90 0.54
N ALA A 99 0.09 3.07 0.38
CA ALA A 99 -0.38 4.31 0.97
C ALA A 99 -1.76 4.71 0.43
N GLU A 100 -1.96 4.60 -0.90
CA GLU A 100 -3.26 4.84 -1.55
C GLU A 100 -4.34 3.85 -1.07
N ALA A 101 -3.99 2.57 -0.90
CA ALA A 101 -4.91 1.57 -0.35
C ALA A 101 -5.31 1.87 1.11
N ASN A 102 -4.37 2.35 1.93
CA ASN A 102 -4.62 2.77 3.31
C ASN A 102 -5.51 4.02 3.39
N GLU A 103 -5.33 4.97 2.47
CA GLU A 103 -6.15 6.17 2.39
C GLU A 103 -7.62 5.83 2.04
N ILE A 104 -7.83 4.96 1.05
CA ILE A 104 -9.16 4.44 0.69
C ILE A 104 -9.81 3.71 1.88
N ALA A 105 -9.05 2.88 2.60
CA ALA A 105 -9.54 2.18 3.78
C ALA A 105 -9.95 3.16 4.90
N SER A 106 -9.17 4.23 5.11
CA SER A 106 -9.46 5.28 6.08
C SER A 106 -10.77 6.01 5.76
N GLN A 107 -10.95 6.42 4.50
CA GLN A 107 -12.18 7.08 4.06
C GLN A 107 -13.42 6.19 4.22
N ARG A 108 -13.31 4.89 3.94
CA ARG A 108 -14.39 3.92 4.16
C ARG A 108 -14.71 3.73 5.64
N ALA A 109 -13.69 3.68 6.51
CA ALA A 109 -13.88 3.57 7.95
C ALA A 109 -14.59 4.79 8.55
N ASP A 110 -14.28 5.99 8.06
CA ASP A 110 -14.94 7.22 8.49
C ASP A 110 -16.41 7.29 8.02
N GLY A 111 -16.71 6.82 6.81
CA GLY A 111 -18.08 6.65 6.33
C GLY A 111 -18.90 5.70 7.21
N PHE A 112 -18.34 4.54 7.55
CA PHE A 112 -18.99 3.55 8.42
C PHE A 112 -19.26 4.08 9.84
N LYS A 113 -18.33 4.84 10.43
CA LYS A 113 -18.53 5.47 11.75
C LYS A 113 -19.69 6.47 11.74
N LYS A 114 -19.83 7.27 10.66
CA LYS A 114 -20.93 8.23 10.51
C LYS A 114 -22.28 7.52 10.40
N GLU A 115 -22.35 6.46 9.60
CA GLU A 115 -23.59 5.68 9.43
C GLU A 115 -24.03 4.99 10.72
N LYS A 116 -23.10 4.40 11.48
CA LYS A 116 -23.40 3.78 12.78
C LYS A 116 -23.98 4.78 13.78
N ARG A 117 -23.49 6.02 13.78
CA ARG A 117 -23.99 7.11 14.64
C ARG A 117 -25.42 7.50 14.28
N LEU A 118 -25.75 7.55 12.99
CA LEU A 118 -27.11 7.85 12.49
C LEU A 118 -28.12 6.77 12.91
N ARG A 119 -27.81 5.49 12.65
CA ARG A 119 -28.68 4.37 13.05
C ARG A 119 -28.90 4.30 14.58
N GLY A 120 -27.86 4.65 15.35
CA GLY A 120 -27.95 4.75 16.81
C GLY A 120 -28.90 5.86 17.29
N ALA A 121 -28.98 6.98 16.57
CA ALA A 121 -29.91 8.06 16.87
C ALA A 121 -31.36 7.66 16.55
N GLU A 122 -31.60 6.98 15.43
CA GLU A 122 -32.94 6.50 15.05
C GLU A 122 -33.53 5.51 16.06
N LYS A 123 -32.71 4.55 16.54
CA LYS A 123 -33.16 3.59 17.56
C LYS A 123 -33.50 4.27 18.88
N ALA A 124 -32.70 5.25 19.31
CA ALA A 124 -32.96 6.02 20.53
C ALA A 124 -34.28 6.81 20.42
N THR A 125 -34.53 7.44 19.26
CA THR A 125 -35.76 8.18 18.99
C THR A 125 -36.99 7.27 19.00
N LYS A 126 -36.93 6.08 18.38
CA LYS A 126 -38.03 5.12 18.41
C LYS A 126 -38.34 4.64 19.82
N ILE A 127 -37.32 4.36 20.64
CA ILE A 127 -37.53 4.01 22.05
C ILE A 127 -38.23 5.15 22.78
N ARG A 128 -37.76 6.39 22.62
CA ARG A 128 -38.32 7.57 23.29
C ARG A 128 -39.77 7.85 22.91
N VAL A 129 -40.10 7.83 21.62
CA VAL A 129 -41.38 8.31 21.10
C VAL A 129 -42.43 7.20 21.00
N GLN A 130 -42.03 5.99 20.62
CA GLN A 130 -42.98 4.93 20.26
C GLN A 130 -43.10 3.84 21.33
N TYR A 131 -41.99 3.47 21.98
CA TYR A 131 -41.96 2.29 22.85
C TYR A 131 -41.83 2.59 24.34
N PHE A 132 -41.55 3.84 24.75
CA PHE A 132 -41.26 4.15 26.16
C PHE A 132 -42.42 3.75 27.08
N GLY A 133 -43.65 4.16 26.78
CA GLY A 133 -44.83 3.80 27.58
C GLY A 133 -45.06 2.29 27.64
N LEU A 134 -44.89 1.58 26.52
CA LEU A 134 -45.00 0.13 26.46
C LEU A 134 -43.92 -0.55 27.32
N ILE A 135 -42.69 -0.04 27.28
CA ILE A 135 -41.58 -0.55 28.10
C ILE A 135 -41.88 -0.36 29.59
N CYS A 136 -42.45 0.77 30.01
CA CYS A 136 -42.88 1.00 31.40
C CYS A 136 -43.92 -0.05 31.84
N VAL A 137 -44.95 -0.30 31.04
CA VAL A 137 -45.97 -1.32 31.34
C VAL A 137 -45.35 -2.70 31.48
N LEU A 138 -44.52 -3.12 30.52
CA LEU A 138 -43.88 -4.44 30.55
C LEU A 138 -42.92 -4.58 31.74
N LYS A 139 -42.18 -3.52 32.08
CA LYS A 139 -41.13 -3.56 33.10
C LYS A 139 -41.65 -3.39 34.51
N GLU A 140 -42.54 -2.43 34.73
CA GLU A 140 -42.99 -1.99 36.05
C GLU A 140 -44.32 -2.65 36.45
N GLU A 141 -45.28 -2.80 35.54
CA GLU A 141 -46.58 -3.42 35.86
C GLU A 141 -46.57 -4.94 35.70
N LYS A 142 -45.91 -5.46 34.65
CA LYS A 142 -45.85 -6.90 34.38
C LYS A 142 -44.61 -7.59 34.95
N GLY A 143 -43.62 -6.83 35.42
CA GLY A 143 -42.44 -7.34 36.09
C GLY A 143 -41.42 -8.07 35.18
N PHE A 144 -41.48 -7.86 33.86
CA PHE A 144 -40.61 -8.60 32.93
C PHE A 144 -39.13 -8.23 33.13
N SER A 145 -38.24 -9.19 32.91
CA SER A 145 -36.81 -8.94 32.82
C SER A 145 -36.46 -8.20 31.53
N TRP A 146 -35.34 -7.48 31.51
CA TRP A 146 -34.91 -6.72 30.32
C TRP A 146 -34.71 -7.59 29.07
N SER A 147 -34.32 -8.85 29.26
CA SER A 147 -34.20 -9.82 28.16
C SER A 147 -35.57 -10.17 27.57
N GLU A 148 -36.59 -10.31 28.42
CA GLU A 148 -37.97 -10.61 28.00
C GLU A 148 -38.59 -9.40 27.30
N VAL A 149 -38.34 -8.17 27.80
CA VAL A 149 -38.81 -6.95 27.13
C VAL A 149 -38.19 -6.81 25.74
N ALA A 150 -36.88 -7.02 25.59
CA ALA A 150 -36.22 -6.99 24.28
C ALA A 150 -36.78 -8.06 23.33
N SER A 151 -37.03 -9.27 23.84
CA SER A 151 -37.62 -10.37 23.07
C SER A 151 -39.07 -10.07 22.65
N TYR A 152 -39.84 -9.41 23.52
CA TYR A 152 -41.20 -8.96 23.22
C TYR A 152 -41.21 -7.92 22.09
N LEU A 153 -40.35 -6.91 22.18
CA LEU A 153 -40.23 -5.86 21.16
C LEU A 153 -39.80 -6.44 19.80
N TYR A 154 -38.88 -7.40 19.80
CA TYR A 154 -38.50 -8.11 18.59
C TYR A 154 -39.66 -8.92 18.00
N ARG A 155 -40.33 -9.74 18.82
CA ARG A 155 -41.37 -10.68 18.37
C ARG A 155 -42.65 -10.01 17.89
N TYR A 156 -43.09 -8.94 18.56
CA TYR A 156 -44.38 -8.31 18.27
C TYR A 156 -44.26 -6.98 17.51
N HIS A 157 -43.09 -6.35 17.54
CA HIS A 157 -42.88 -5.04 16.89
C HIS A 157 -41.72 -5.02 15.89
N GLY A 158 -41.03 -6.16 15.68
CA GLY A 158 -39.89 -6.25 14.76
C GLY A 158 -38.70 -5.36 15.17
N PHE A 159 -38.68 -4.89 16.42
CA PHE A 159 -37.69 -3.94 16.89
C PHE A 159 -36.54 -4.66 17.59
N ASP A 160 -35.45 -4.86 16.85
CA ASP A 160 -34.23 -5.48 17.37
C ASP A 160 -33.43 -4.50 18.24
N VAL A 161 -33.35 -4.81 19.53
CA VAL A 161 -32.64 -4.03 20.53
C VAL A 161 -31.95 -4.95 21.53
N THR A 162 -30.69 -4.64 21.86
CA THR A 162 -29.94 -5.41 22.85
C THR A 162 -30.34 -4.99 24.27
N LYS A 163 -30.37 -5.95 25.19
CA LYS A 163 -30.64 -5.72 26.63
C LYS A 163 -29.84 -4.53 27.21
N PRO A 164 -28.51 -4.42 27.02
CA PRO A 164 -27.74 -3.33 27.63
C PRO A 164 -28.13 -1.95 27.07
N TYR A 165 -28.42 -1.88 25.76
CA TYR A 165 -28.81 -0.63 25.12
C TYR A 165 -30.21 -0.18 25.57
N LEU A 166 -31.17 -1.12 25.67
CA LEU A 166 -32.52 -0.84 26.16
C LEU A 166 -32.50 -0.30 27.59
N GLN A 167 -31.75 -0.95 28.49
CA GLN A 167 -31.59 -0.51 29.88
C GLN A 167 -30.96 0.89 29.96
N GLN A 168 -29.92 1.14 29.16
CA GLN A 168 -29.25 2.45 29.15
C GLN A 168 -30.21 3.56 28.68
N GLN A 169 -30.97 3.33 27.62
CA GLN A 169 -31.92 4.33 27.10
C GLN A 169 -33.08 4.55 28.06
N TYR A 170 -33.62 3.48 28.66
CA TYR A 170 -34.67 3.59 29.66
C TYR A 170 -34.25 4.45 30.86
N ASN A 171 -33.07 4.19 31.42
CA ASN A 171 -32.56 4.93 32.57
C ASN A 171 -32.31 6.41 32.24
N LYS A 172 -31.82 6.70 31.02
CA LYS A 172 -31.67 8.08 30.54
C LYS A 172 -33.00 8.80 30.45
N LEU A 173 -34.00 8.18 29.82
CA LEU A 173 -35.34 8.75 29.66
C LEU A 173 -36.04 8.93 31.02
N LYS A 174 -35.90 7.97 31.94
CA LYS A 174 -36.45 8.07 33.29
C LYS A 174 -35.80 9.20 34.10
N LYS A 175 -34.50 9.42 33.93
CA LYS A 175 -33.78 10.55 34.52
C LYS A 175 -34.21 11.89 33.90
N GLU A 176 -34.31 11.96 32.57
CA GLU A 176 -34.82 13.15 31.87
C GLU A 176 -36.26 13.50 32.28
N ALA A 177 -37.12 12.50 32.50
CA ALA A 177 -38.48 12.70 32.99
C ALA A 177 -38.50 13.18 34.45
N ALA A 178 -37.68 12.60 35.32
CA ALA A 178 -37.55 13.04 36.71
C ALA A 178 -36.98 14.47 36.83
N ASP A 179 -36.05 14.84 35.95
CA ASP A 179 -35.48 16.19 35.89
C ASP A 179 -36.47 17.22 35.30
N ALA A 180 -37.49 16.77 34.54
CA ALA A 180 -38.54 17.63 33.96
C ALA A 180 -39.72 17.90 34.92
N GLU A 181 -39.90 17.10 35.97
CA GLU A 181 -40.96 17.25 36.98
C GLU A 181 -40.56 18.13 38.18
N LEU A 182 -39.37 18.77 38.16
CA LEU A 182 -38.98 19.78 39.15
C LEU A 182 -39.55 21.16 38.76
N PRO A 183 -40.56 21.69 39.46
CA PRO A 183 -40.96 23.09 39.31
C PRO A 183 -39.82 23.99 39.81
N LYS A 184 -39.40 24.95 38.98
CA LYS A 184 -38.76 26.17 39.47
C LYS A 184 -39.84 27.15 39.93
#